data_AF-A0AAV5A7C2-F1
#
_entry.id   AF-A0AAV5A7C2-F1
#
_cell.length_a   1.000
_cell.length_b   1.000
_cell.length_c   1.000
_cell.angle_alpha   90.00
_cell.angle_beta   90.00
_cell.angle_gamma   90.00
#
_symmetry.space_group_name_H-M   'P 1'
#
loop_
_entity.id
_entity.type
_entity.pdbx_description
1 polymer ?
#
loop_
_entity_poly.entity_id
_entity_poly.type
_entity_poly.pdbx_seq_one_letter_code
_entity_poly.pdbx_strand_id
1 'polypeptide(L)'
;MVNDDSTTRNGWEPFLIPTDDNIAWQVEDVEEEMFLLYSQLQGSFNEHLDDKDDDDASMESGLGSVNPREGQITITLPVCRCQTCSLRFSQKGSKKSQPQRFIPSSKDIILFQDTTALNSRKGDTGSVLWRASKKFARLILSEMLISHANLSTCQILEFGAGTGLLAMALGPLVKRYMATDLPPLIPLIDKNVAHNFPVVPPSILSETLDWTDFQSLSSNARLKAYKDVWIQDFPDSGPRIILVVDCVYNPSLIPPLLSVINHFASPETDEKKALVLVIIELRAEEVTRLFLSHWIDSGKWEIWSLRVLDARFAVWLGRLTS
;
A
#
# COMPACT_ATOMS: atom_id res chain seq x y z
N MET A 1 4.98 39.93 25.67
CA MET A 1 4.73 38.51 25.98
C MET A 1 3.66 38.03 25.04
N VAL A 2 4.09 37.61 23.85
CA VAL A 2 3.26 36.91 22.88
C VAL A 2 3.99 35.59 22.72
N ASN A 3 3.37 34.50 23.20
CA ASN A 3 3.93 33.17 23.09
C ASN A 3 3.85 32.76 21.62
N ASP A 4 5.03 32.64 21.02
CA ASP A 4 5.27 31.97 19.75
C ASP A 4 5.16 30.46 20.02
N ASP A 5 3.98 29.90 19.79
CA ASP A 5 3.75 28.45 19.89
C ASP A 5 4.09 27.82 18.53
N SER A 6 5.34 28.01 18.10
CA SER A 6 5.95 27.19 17.07
C SER A 6 6.28 25.84 17.70
N THR A 7 5.25 25.02 17.93
CA THR A 7 5.44 23.61 18.21
C THR A 7 6.19 23.03 17.02
N THR A 8 7.44 22.67 17.27
CA THR A 8 8.31 21.93 16.37
C THR A 8 7.57 20.67 15.93
N ARG A 9 6.95 20.71 14.75
CA ARG A 9 6.56 19.51 14.01
C ARG A 9 7.85 18.73 13.80
N ASN A 10 8.05 17.70 14.61
CA ASN A 10 9.12 16.75 14.42
C ASN A 10 9.01 16.25 12.98
N GLY A 11 9.96 16.66 12.13
CA GLY A 11 10.13 16.03 10.82
C GLY A 11 10.28 14.52 11.02
N TRP A 12 10.11 13.73 9.94
CA TRP A 12 10.20 12.26 9.91
C TRP A 12 8.89 11.47 9.99
N GLU A 13 7.80 11.97 9.39
CA GLU A 13 6.67 11.12 8.99
C GLU A 13 6.81 10.76 7.49
N PRO A 14 6.80 9.46 7.10
CA PRO A 14 7.05 9.05 5.72
C PRO A 14 5.88 9.36 4.78
N PHE A 15 4.70 9.61 5.35
CA PHE A 15 3.59 10.24 4.67
C PHE A 15 3.33 11.56 5.40
N LEU A 16 3.41 12.69 4.68
CA LEU A 16 2.80 13.91 5.18
C LEU A 16 1.30 13.70 5.04
N ILE A 17 0.56 13.60 6.15
CA ILE A 17 -0.89 13.76 6.09
C ILE A 17 -1.11 15.15 5.48
N PRO A 18 -1.75 15.26 4.30
CA PRO A 18 -2.03 16.56 3.72
C PRO A 18 -2.81 17.38 4.76
N THR A 19 -2.36 18.58 5.07
CA THR A 19 -3.08 19.49 5.98
C THR A 19 -4.23 20.22 5.28
N ASP A 20 -4.56 19.80 4.07
CA ASP A 20 -5.68 20.31 3.30
C ASP A 20 -6.86 19.37 3.55
N ASP A 21 -7.86 19.87 4.27
CA ASP A 21 -9.08 19.13 4.60
C ASP A 21 -9.84 18.65 3.35
N ASN A 22 -9.55 19.21 2.17
CA ASN A 22 -10.10 18.72 0.90
C ASN A 22 -9.44 17.43 0.40
N ILE A 23 -8.26 17.09 0.91
CA ILE A 23 -7.45 15.93 0.50
C ILE A 23 -7.42 14.87 1.60
N ALA A 24 -7.46 15.25 2.87
CA ALA A 24 -7.49 14.30 3.98
C ALA A 24 -8.37 14.77 5.13
N TRP A 25 -9.12 13.85 5.73
CA TRP A 25 -9.92 14.10 6.94
C TRP A 25 -9.87 12.91 7.87
N GLN A 26 -10.04 13.15 9.16
CA GLN A 26 -10.12 12.09 10.16
C GLN A 26 -11.48 11.40 10.09
N VAL A 27 -11.48 10.07 10.15
CA VAL A 27 -12.69 9.25 10.18
C VAL A 27 -13.11 9.04 11.63
N GLU A 28 -14.09 9.79 12.09
CA GLU A 28 -14.67 9.69 13.44
C GLU A 28 -15.99 8.91 13.46
N ASP A 29 -16.78 9.01 12.38
CA ASP A 29 -18.04 8.31 12.19
C ASP A 29 -17.99 7.47 10.91
N VAL A 30 -18.23 6.16 11.06
CA VAL A 30 -18.25 5.22 9.94
C VAL A 30 -19.37 5.56 8.96
N GLU A 31 -20.56 5.91 9.44
CA GLU A 31 -21.71 6.15 8.55
C GLU A 31 -21.51 7.43 7.74
N GLU A 32 -20.87 8.45 8.31
CA GLU A 32 -20.47 9.66 7.57
C GLU A 32 -19.46 9.33 6.47
N GLU A 33 -18.41 8.57 6.79
CA GLU A 33 -17.40 8.15 5.80
C GLU A 33 -18.01 7.30 4.69
N MET A 34 -18.87 6.34 5.04
CA MET A 34 -19.58 5.51 4.07
C MET A 34 -20.47 6.37 3.16
N PHE A 35 -21.19 7.33 3.72
CA PHE A 35 -22.00 8.27 2.95
C PHE A 35 -21.15 9.08 1.97
N LEU A 36 -20.01 9.63 2.41
CA LEU A 36 -19.10 10.41 1.57
C LEU A 36 -18.55 9.58 0.40
N LEU A 37 -18.01 8.39 0.69
CA LEU A 37 -17.41 7.50 -0.31
C LEU A 37 -18.43 7.07 -1.38
N TYR A 38 -19.61 6.62 -0.95
CA TYR A 38 -20.61 6.09 -1.89
C TYR A 38 -21.39 7.20 -2.62
N SER A 39 -21.55 8.38 -2.03
CA SER A 39 -22.09 9.55 -2.75
C SER A 39 -21.14 10.03 -3.84
N GLN A 40 -19.84 10.06 -3.57
CA GLN A 40 -18.82 10.40 -4.57
C GLN A 40 -18.75 9.35 -5.68
N LEU A 41 -18.79 8.06 -5.33
CA LEU A 41 -18.83 6.97 -6.28
C LEU A 41 -20.03 7.11 -7.23
N GLN A 42 -21.23 7.34 -6.71
CA GLN A 42 -22.44 7.58 -7.50
C GLN A 42 -22.32 8.83 -8.39
N GLY A 43 -21.74 9.92 -7.86
CA GLY A 43 -21.47 11.14 -8.63
C GLY A 43 -20.54 10.89 -9.81
N SER A 44 -19.49 10.10 -9.63
CA SER A 44 -18.50 9.79 -10.69
C SER A 44 -19.07 8.95 -11.83
N PHE A 45 -20.03 8.06 -11.55
CA PHE A 45 -20.75 7.31 -12.59
C PHE A 45 -21.58 8.22 -13.49
N ASN A 46 -22.02 9.37 -12.99
CA ASN A 46 -22.81 10.33 -13.75
C ASN A 46 -21.95 11.28 -14.61
N GLU A 47 -20.66 11.45 -14.29
CA GLU A 47 -19.73 12.32 -15.03
C GLU A 47 -18.97 11.59 -16.15
N HIS A 48 -18.76 10.26 -16.05
CA HIS A 48 -17.95 9.47 -16.99
C HIS A 48 -18.68 8.96 -18.25
N LEU A 49 -19.76 9.63 -18.69
CA LEU A 49 -20.35 9.34 -20.00
C LEU A 49 -19.58 9.97 -21.17
N ASP A 50 -18.64 10.89 -20.91
CA ASP A 50 -18.00 11.69 -21.98
C ASP A 50 -16.46 11.58 -22.10
N ASP A 51 -15.72 11.01 -21.14
CA ASP A 51 -14.25 10.90 -21.21
C ASP A 51 -13.78 9.44 -21.41
N LYS A 52 -13.36 9.13 -22.64
CA LYS A 52 -12.62 7.91 -22.98
C LYS A 52 -11.13 8.14 -22.79
N ASP A 53 -10.61 7.83 -21.61
CA ASP A 53 -9.17 7.63 -21.46
C ASP A 53 -8.75 6.35 -22.22
N ASP A 54 -7.80 6.49 -23.14
CA ASP A 54 -7.28 5.43 -24.03
C ASP A 54 -6.61 4.23 -23.29
N ASP A 55 -6.47 4.29 -21.97
CA ASP A 55 -5.98 3.20 -21.12
C ASP A 55 -7.13 2.29 -20.56
N ASP A 56 -8.40 2.62 -20.84
CA ASP A 56 -9.57 1.91 -20.29
C ASP A 56 -10.08 0.72 -21.15
N ALA A 57 -9.20 0.11 -21.94
CA ALA A 57 -9.45 -1.22 -22.50
C ALA A 57 -9.62 -2.30 -21.40
N SER A 58 -9.36 -1.96 -20.13
CA SER A 58 -9.56 -2.82 -18.95
C SER A 58 -11.01 -2.91 -18.43
N MET A 59 -12.00 -2.37 -19.14
CA MET A 59 -13.44 -2.60 -18.88
C MET A 59 -13.88 -4.07 -19.04
N GLU A 60 -12.98 -5.00 -19.39
CA GLU A 60 -13.36 -6.40 -19.68
C GLU A 60 -13.57 -7.30 -18.46
N SER A 61 -13.28 -6.86 -17.23
CA SER A 61 -13.64 -7.63 -16.03
C SER A 61 -14.43 -6.79 -15.02
N GLY A 62 -15.71 -7.11 -14.83
CA GLY A 62 -16.54 -6.54 -13.77
C GLY A 62 -16.04 -6.86 -12.35
N LEU A 63 -15.02 -7.73 -12.25
CA LEU A 63 -14.31 -8.06 -11.03
C LEU A 63 -13.08 -7.18 -10.82
N GLY A 64 -12.79 -6.16 -11.64
CA GLY A 64 -11.69 -5.20 -11.45
C GLY A 64 -10.27 -5.81 -11.38
N SER A 65 -10.09 -7.02 -11.92
CA SER A 65 -8.78 -7.57 -12.24
C SER A 65 -8.30 -7.08 -13.61
N VAL A 66 -6.99 -6.94 -13.76
CA VAL A 66 -6.35 -6.41 -14.99
C VAL A 66 -6.04 -7.57 -15.92
N ASN A 67 -6.73 -7.64 -17.06
CA ASN A 67 -6.58 -8.67 -18.09
C ASN A 67 -6.52 -10.11 -17.52
N PRO A 68 -7.56 -10.59 -16.79
CA PRO A 68 -7.52 -11.88 -16.10
C PRO A 68 -7.49 -13.11 -17.03
N ARG A 69 -7.54 -12.92 -18.35
CA ARG A 69 -7.41 -13.99 -19.35
C ARG A 69 -5.97 -14.16 -19.85
N GLU A 70 -5.11 -13.20 -19.59
CA GLU A 70 -3.72 -13.19 -20.02
C GLU A 70 -2.83 -13.74 -18.90
N GLY A 71 -2.13 -14.85 -19.16
CA GLY A 71 -1.18 -15.43 -18.20
C GLY A 71 0.09 -14.58 -18.01
N GLN A 72 0.28 -13.56 -18.83
CA GLN A 72 1.37 -12.60 -18.75
C GLN A 72 0.87 -11.22 -19.18
N ILE A 73 1.14 -10.19 -18.38
CA ILE A 73 0.76 -8.80 -18.64
C ILE A 73 1.98 -7.88 -18.45
N THR A 74 2.01 -6.75 -19.16
CA THR A 74 3.06 -5.72 -18.99
C THR A 74 2.43 -4.46 -18.40
N ILE A 75 3.00 -3.98 -17.30
CA ILE A 75 2.56 -2.78 -16.60
C ILE A 75 3.62 -1.70 -16.73
N THR A 76 3.27 -0.61 -17.41
CA THR A 76 4.12 0.58 -17.49
C THR A 76 3.80 1.52 -16.33
N LEU A 77 4.78 1.73 -15.46
CA LEU A 77 4.68 2.65 -14.33
C LEU A 77 5.47 3.93 -14.61
N PRO A 78 4.92 5.12 -14.30
CA PRO A 78 5.70 6.34 -14.31
C PRO A 78 6.77 6.27 -13.23
N VAL A 79 7.97 6.72 -13.53
CA VAL A 79 9.07 6.86 -12.59
C VAL A 79 9.53 8.31 -12.63
N CYS A 80 9.13 9.06 -11.61
CA CYS A 80 9.70 10.38 -11.37
C CYS A 80 11.07 10.22 -10.69
N ARG A 81 12.13 10.66 -11.37
CA ARG A 81 13.45 10.81 -10.76
C ARG A 81 13.67 12.27 -10.43
N CYS A 82 13.53 12.63 -9.16
CA CYS A 82 14.13 13.86 -8.67
C CYS A 82 15.66 13.70 -8.72
N GLN A 83 16.32 14.28 -9.72
CA GLN A 83 17.79 14.38 -9.73
C GLN A 83 18.21 15.38 -8.64
N THR A 84 18.37 14.93 -7.39
CA THR A 84 19.07 15.75 -6.40
C THR A 84 20.57 15.53 -6.52
N CYS A 85 21.23 16.59 -6.99
CA CYS A 85 22.52 17.08 -6.52
C CYS A 85 23.58 16.03 -6.19
N SER A 86 24.56 15.88 -7.09
CA SER A 86 25.91 15.53 -6.65
C SER A 86 26.35 16.59 -5.63
N LEU A 87 26.26 16.28 -4.33
CA LEU A 87 26.86 17.08 -3.27
C LEU A 87 28.37 16.99 -3.38
N ARG A 88 28.96 17.73 -4.33
CA ARG A 88 30.33 18.20 -4.18
C ARG A 88 30.24 19.41 -3.26
N PHE A 89 30.57 19.20 -1.99
CA PHE A 89 30.94 20.29 -1.12
C PHE A 89 32.16 21.00 -1.73
N SER A 90 31.91 22.13 -2.40
CA SER A 90 32.92 23.16 -2.61
C SER A 90 32.25 24.52 -2.56
N GLN A 91 32.93 25.42 -1.87
CA GLN A 91 32.39 26.58 -1.20
C GLN A 91 32.01 27.73 -2.14
N LYS A 92 31.04 28.53 -1.67
CA LYS A 92 30.78 29.94 -1.96
C LYS A 92 30.77 30.37 -3.44
N GLY A 93 29.55 30.44 -3.99
CA GLY A 93 29.23 31.29 -5.13
C GLY A 93 27.72 31.36 -5.34
N SER A 94 27.14 32.55 -5.16
CA SER A 94 25.74 32.84 -5.52
C SER A 94 25.52 32.56 -7.00
N LYS A 95 24.78 31.49 -7.32
CA LYS A 95 24.25 31.22 -8.66
C LYS A 95 22.78 30.87 -8.57
N LYS A 96 21.96 31.58 -9.34
CA LYS A 96 20.53 31.35 -9.55
C LYS A 96 20.24 29.86 -9.76
N SER A 97 19.29 29.31 -9.00
CA SER A 97 18.79 27.95 -9.19
C SER A 97 18.20 27.82 -10.60
N GLN A 98 18.75 26.90 -11.39
CA GLN A 98 18.08 26.48 -12.61
C GLN A 98 16.84 25.64 -12.23
N PRO A 99 15.74 25.74 -13.01
CA PRO A 99 14.57 24.91 -12.77
C PRO A 99 14.95 23.44 -12.91
N GLN A 100 14.55 22.62 -11.92
CA GLN A 100 14.73 21.18 -11.96
C GLN A 100 14.07 20.62 -13.22
N ARG A 101 14.86 19.99 -14.09
CA ARG A 101 14.35 19.42 -15.33
C ARG A 101 13.87 17.99 -15.04
N PHE A 102 12.55 17.85 -14.87
CA PHE A 102 11.90 16.55 -14.78
C PHE A 102 12.08 15.81 -16.12
N ILE A 103 12.67 14.62 -16.08
CA ILE A 103 12.67 13.71 -17.22
C ILE A 103 11.66 12.62 -16.88
N PRO A 104 10.47 12.61 -17.50
CA PRO A 104 9.53 11.52 -17.31
C PRO A 104 10.21 10.25 -17.84
N SER A 105 10.46 9.31 -16.93
CA SER A 105 10.88 7.95 -17.28
C SER A 105 9.76 7.00 -16.93
N SER A 106 9.66 5.88 -17.63
CA SER A 106 8.75 4.81 -17.29
C SER A 106 9.54 3.52 -17.05
N LYS A 107 8.98 2.65 -16.20
CA LYS A 107 9.49 1.30 -15.97
C LYS A 107 8.40 0.31 -16.33
N ASP A 108 8.73 -0.61 -17.22
CA ASP A 108 7.88 -1.74 -17.53
C ASP A 108 8.14 -2.88 -16.54
N ILE A 109 7.07 -3.43 -16.00
CA ILE A 109 7.07 -4.61 -15.13
C ILE A 109 6.25 -5.68 -15.83
N ILE A 110 6.84 -6.84 -16.07
CA ILE A 110 6.16 -8.00 -16.64
C ILE A 110 5.66 -8.87 -15.50
N LEU A 111 4.36 -9.11 -15.43
CA LEU A 111 3.73 -9.96 -14.43
C LEU A 111 3.21 -11.23 -15.07
N PHE A 112 3.47 -12.37 -14.44
CA PHE A 112 2.76 -13.61 -14.68
C PHE A 112 1.52 -13.68 -13.78
N GLN A 113 0.46 -14.28 -14.32
CA GLN A 113 -0.81 -14.53 -13.63
C GLN A 113 -1.17 -16.02 -13.74
N ASP A 114 -1.84 -16.57 -12.72
CA ASP A 114 -2.47 -17.90 -12.78
C ASP A 114 -3.99 -17.71 -12.96
N THR A 115 -4.38 -17.54 -14.22
CA THR A 115 -5.78 -17.27 -14.62
C THR A 115 -6.70 -18.46 -14.37
N THR A 116 -6.12 -19.67 -14.32
CA THR A 116 -6.84 -20.90 -14.00
C THR A 116 -7.15 -21.02 -12.52
N ALA A 117 -6.23 -20.60 -11.65
CA ALA A 117 -6.41 -20.66 -10.21
C ALA A 117 -7.57 -19.82 -9.71
N LEU A 118 -7.77 -18.61 -10.27
CA LEU A 118 -8.86 -17.72 -9.91
C LEU A 118 -10.25 -18.40 -9.95
N ASN A 119 -10.44 -19.34 -10.88
CA ASN A 119 -11.71 -20.05 -11.07
C ASN A 119 -11.72 -21.46 -10.45
N SER A 120 -10.55 -22.05 -10.17
CA SER A 120 -10.43 -23.46 -9.77
C SER A 120 -10.06 -23.65 -8.30
N ARG A 121 -9.35 -22.68 -7.69
CA ARG A 121 -9.00 -22.69 -6.26
C ARG A 121 -9.98 -21.82 -5.49
N LYS A 122 -10.82 -22.44 -4.68
CA LYS A 122 -11.81 -21.73 -3.87
C LYS A 122 -11.11 -20.73 -2.94
N GLY A 123 -11.47 -19.45 -3.06
CA GLY A 123 -10.91 -18.38 -2.24
C GLY A 123 -9.61 -17.78 -2.77
N ASP A 124 -9.10 -18.24 -3.91
CA ASP A 124 -7.93 -17.65 -4.57
C ASP A 124 -8.34 -16.39 -5.33
N THR A 125 -7.91 -15.25 -4.81
CA THR A 125 -8.01 -13.96 -5.50
C THR A 125 -6.62 -13.41 -5.83
N GLY A 126 -5.54 -13.92 -5.22
CA GLY A 126 -4.19 -13.38 -5.36
C GLY A 126 -3.49 -13.72 -6.69
N SER A 127 -4.02 -14.69 -7.45
CA SER A 127 -3.37 -15.20 -8.67
C SER A 127 -3.42 -14.26 -9.88
N VAL A 128 -4.16 -13.14 -9.78
CA VAL A 128 -4.29 -12.11 -10.83
C VAL A 128 -4.01 -10.72 -10.26
N LEU A 129 -3.67 -9.78 -11.13
CA LEU A 129 -3.44 -8.40 -10.75
C LEU A 129 -4.75 -7.66 -10.52
N TRP A 130 -4.87 -6.98 -9.39
CA TRP A 130 -6.00 -6.11 -9.07
C TRP A 130 -5.73 -4.66 -9.45
N ARG A 131 -6.79 -3.95 -9.88
CA ARG A 131 -6.70 -2.56 -10.34
C ARG A 131 -6.19 -1.61 -9.24
N ALA A 132 -6.57 -1.86 -7.98
CA ALA A 132 -6.10 -1.08 -6.83
C ALA A 132 -4.56 -1.07 -6.73
N SER A 133 -3.89 -2.23 -6.85
CA SER A 133 -2.43 -2.31 -6.82
C SER A 133 -1.78 -1.54 -7.97
N LYS A 134 -2.33 -1.63 -9.19
CA LYS A 134 -1.84 -0.85 -10.36
C LYS A 134 -1.99 0.65 -10.14
N LYS A 135 -3.16 1.11 -9.71
CA LYS A 135 -3.46 2.53 -9.45
C LYS A 135 -2.58 3.08 -8.34
N PHE A 136 -2.45 2.34 -7.23
CA PHE A 136 -1.58 2.70 -6.12
C PHE A 136 -0.11 2.77 -6.55
N ALA A 137 0.40 1.78 -7.30
CA ALA A 137 1.77 1.79 -7.82
C ALA A 137 2.07 3.04 -8.67
N ARG A 138 1.13 3.46 -9.51
CA ARG A 138 1.29 4.69 -10.31
C ARG A 138 1.27 5.94 -9.42
N LEU A 139 0.32 6.03 -8.49
CA LEU A 139 0.20 7.16 -7.57
C LEU A 139 1.49 7.35 -6.75
N ILE A 140 1.96 6.28 -6.11
CA ILE A 140 3.10 6.34 -5.19
C ILE A 140 4.43 6.67 -5.90
N LEU A 141 4.59 6.24 -7.16
CA LEU A 141 5.78 6.57 -7.97
C LEU A 141 5.71 7.94 -8.66
N SER A 142 4.54 8.58 -8.67
CA SER A 142 4.31 9.90 -9.29
C SER A 142 4.61 11.10 -8.37
N GLU A 143 5.24 10.88 -7.20
CA GLU A 143 5.62 11.88 -6.17
C GLU A 143 4.47 12.46 -5.32
N MET A 144 3.18 12.14 -5.56
CA MET A 144 2.07 12.75 -4.81
C MET A 144 1.98 12.36 -3.33
N LEU A 145 2.29 11.11 -2.96
CA LEU A 145 2.20 10.64 -1.57
C LEU A 145 3.54 10.63 -0.82
N ILE A 146 4.66 10.60 -1.56
CA ILE A 146 6.00 10.46 -0.97
C ILE A 146 6.74 11.77 -1.18
N SER A 147 6.35 12.78 -0.40
CA SER A 147 7.14 13.99 -0.25
C SER A 147 8.25 13.74 0.77
N HIS A 148 9.51 13.88 0.35
CA HIS A 148 10.73 13.99 1.16
C HIS A 148 11.06 12.85 2.15
N ALA A 149 10.26 11.79 2.25
CA ALA A 149 10.60 10.62 3.03
C ALA A 149 11.78 9.89 2.38
N ASN A 150 12.83 9.61 3.16
CA ASN A 150 13.93 8.79 2.69
C ASN A 150 13.48 7.33 2.59
N LEU A 151 12.74 6.98 1.55
CA LEU A 151 12.25 5.62 1.29
C LEU A 151 13.35 4.58 1.45
N SER A 152 14.58 4.93 1.08
CA SER A 152 15.75 4.04 1.20
C SER A 152 16.05 3.58 2.63
N THR A 153 15.42 4.20 3.64
CA THR A 153 15.48 3.81 5.06
C THR A 153 14.20 3.12 5.56
N CYS A 154 13.12 3.18 4.79
CA CYS A 154 11.82 2.61 5.14
C CYS A 154 11.82 1.09 4.98
N GLN A 155 11.11 0.42 5.89
CA GLN A 155 10.81 -1.00 5.82
C GLN A 155 9.30 -1.16 5.60
N ILE A 156 8.90 -1.86 4.55
CA ILE A 156 7.51 -2.05 4.15
C ILE A 156 7.12 -3.51 4.30
N LEU A 157 5.93 -3.75 4.84
CA LEU A 157 5.28 -5.05 4.89
C LEU A 157 3.96 -4.96 4.12
N GLU A 158 3.77 -5.78 3.10
CA GLU A 158 2.54 -5.89 2.33
C GLU A 158 1.79 -7.17 2.72
N PHE A 159 0.52 -7.03 3.08
CA PHE A 159 -0.40 -8.15 3.27
C PHE A 159 -1.19 -8.40 2.00
N GLY A 160 -1.30 -9.67 1.58
CA GLY A 160 -2.09 -10.05 0.40
C GLY A 160 -1.48 -9.51 -0.89
N ALA A 161 -0.17 -9.70 -1.06
CA ALA A 161 0.59 -9.13 -2.18
C ALA A 161 0.15 -9.67 -3.56
N GLY A 162 -0.53 -10.81 -3.60
CA GLY A 162 -1.04 -11.44 -4.81
C GLY A 162 0.07 -11.71 -5.83
N THR A 163 0.09 -10.93 -6.92
CA THR A 163 1.12 -11.03 -7.96
C THR A 163 2.47 -10.41 -7.55
N GLY A 164 2.52 -9.63 -6.47
CA GLY A 164 3.73 -8.96 -5.97
C GLY A 164 4.09 -7.66 -6.70
N LEU A 165 3.19 -7.06 -7.49
CA LEU A 165 3.47 -5.84 -8.27
C LEU A 165 4.16 -4.74 -7.43
N LEU A 166 3.65 -4.46 -6.23
CA LEU A 166 4.18 -3.40 -5.38
C LEU A 166 5.59 -3.72 -4.88
N ALA A 167 5.93 -4.98 -4.64
CA ALA A 167 7.29 -5.40 -4.30
C ALA A 167 8.29 -5.05 -5.41
N MET A 168 7.94 -5.25 -6.69
CA MET A 168 8.82 -4.90 -7.82
C MET A 168 8.87 -3.40 -8.09
N ALA A 169 7.80 -2.68 -7.78
CA ALA A 169 7.70 -1.23 -7.96
C ALA A 169 8.49 -0.48 -6.87
N LEU A 170 8.29 -0.85 -5.60
CA LEU A 170 8.79 -0.13 -4.42
C LEU A 170 10.02 -0.76 -3.80
N GLY A 171 10.19 -2.08 -3.90
CA GLY A 171 11.31 -2.82 -3.32
C GLY A 171 12.69 -2.25 -3.62
N PRO A 172 13.01 -1.84 -4.87
CA PRO A 172 14.30 -1.22 -5.20
C PRO A 172 14.52 0.17 -4.58
N LEU A 173 13.47 0.81 -4.06
CA LEU A 173 13.50 2.17 -3.53
C LEU A 173 13.59 2.20 -1.99
N VAL A 174 13.39 1.06 -1.33
CA VAL A 174 13.29 0.97 0.12
C VAL A 174 14.40 0.15 0.76
N LYS A 175 14.59 0.32 2.08
CA LYS A 175 15.55 -0.50 2.84
C LYS A 175 15.16 -1.96 2.77
N ARG A 176 13.87 -2.22 2.93
CA ARG A 176 13.29 -3.56 2.85
C ARG A 176 11.81 -3.52 2.48
N TYR A 177 11.40 -4.49 1.68
CA TYR A 177 10.04 -4.72 1.27
C TYR A 177 9.74 -6.22 1.42
N MET A 178 8.82 -6.56 2.30
CA MET A 178 8.34 -7.93 2.43
C MET A 178 6.93 -8.04 1.87
N ALA A 179 6.79 -8.80 0.80
CA ALA A 179 5.50 -9.23 0.27
C ALA A 179 5.03 -10.47 1.00
N THR A 180 3.80 -10.48 1.51
CA THR A 180 3.23 -11.69 2.11
C THR A 180 1.93 -12.11 1.47
N ASP A 181 1.74 -13.41 1.42
CA ASP A 181 0.50 -14.03 0.95
C ASP A 181 0.38 -15.46 1.48
N LEU A 182 -0.67 -16.18 1.05
CA LEU A 182 -0.84 -17.59 1.32
C LEU A 182 0.29 -18.42 0.67
N PRO A 183 0.64 -19.60 1.23
CA PRO A 183 1.71 -20.45 0.69
C PRO A 183 1.64 -20.72 -0.82
N PRO A 184 0.46 -20.92 -1.45
CA PRO A 184 0.39 -21.14 -2.90
C PRO A 184 0.80 -19.94 -3.77
N LEU A 185 0.80 -18.72 -3.22
CA LEU A 185 1.08 -17.49 -3.98
C LEU A 185 2.56 -17.09 -3.94
N ILE A 186 3.32 -17.55 -2.94
CA ILE A 186 4.76 -17.24 -2.83
C ILE A 186 5.55 -17.63 -4.09
N PRO A 187 5.37 -18.82 -4.69
CA PRO A 187 6.07 -19.16 -5.93
C PRO A 187 5.75 -18.23 -7.11
N LEU A 188 4.53 -17.66 -7.16
CA LEU A 188 4.14 -16.70 -8.20
C LEU A 188 4.86 -15.36 -7.98
N ILE A 189 4.90 -14.88 -6.74
CA ILE A 189 5.61 -13.65 -6.35
C ILE A 189 7.10 -13.80 -6.69
N ASP A 190 7.73 -14.90 -6.27
CA ASP A 190 9.15 -15.18 -6.52
C ASP A 190 9.46 -15.21 -8.02
N LYS A 191 8.60 -15.87 -8.81
CA LYS A 191 8.72 -15.91 -10.27
C LYS A 191 8.66 -14.51 -10.88
N ASN A 192 7.72 -13.68 -10.43
CA ASN A 192 7.57 -12.31 -10.92
C ASN A 192 8.78 -11.45 -10.55
N VAL A 193 9.27 -11.55 -9.31
CA VAL A 193 10.47 -10.83 -8.86
C VAL A 193 11.70 -11.27 -9.68
N ALA A 194 11.96 -12.56 -9.79
CA ALA A 194 13.11 -13.09 -10.54
C ALA A 194 13.08 -12.74 -12.03
N HIS A 195 11.90 -12.61 -12.62
CA HIS A 195 11.76 -12.22 -14.02
C HIS A 195 12.11 -10.74 -14.26
N ASN A 196 11.73 -9.86 -13.34
CA ASN A 196 11.95 -8.42 -13.48
C ASN A 196 13.33 -7.96 -12.98
N PHE A 197 14.07 -8.84 -12.30
CA PHE A 197 15.39 -8.54 -11.75
C PHE A 197 16.40 -9.65 -12.08
N PRO A 198 17.36 -9.40 -12.99
CA PRO A 198 18.44 -10.36 -13.27
C PRO A 198 19.25 -10.74 -12.03
N VAL A 199 19.37 -9.80 -11.10
CA VAL A 199 19.86 -10.02 -9.73
C VAL A 199 18.80 -9.44 -8.80
N VAL A 200 18.13 -10.32 -8.05
CA VAL A 200 17.05 -9.92 -7.12
C VAL A 200 17.63 -8.95 -6.08
N PRO A 201 17.04 -7.75 -5.92
CA PRO A 201 17.44 -6.83 -4.88
C PRO A 201 17.32 -7.49 -3.51
N PRO A 202 18.34 -7.42 -2.64
CA PRO A 202 18.27 -7.99 -1.29
C PRO A 202 17.25 -7.29 -0.39
N SER A 203 16.72 -6.15 -0.83
CA SER A 203 15.62 -5.46 -0.16
C SER A 203 14.27 -6.14 -0.38
N ILE A 204 14.10 -7.00 -1.39
CA ILE A 204 12.83 -7.65 -1.70
C ILE A 204 12.81 -9.05 -1.11
N LEU A 205 11.79 -9.32 -0.30
CA LEU A 205 11.52 -10.61 0.32
C LEU A 205 10.06 -11.00 0.08
N SER A 206 9.81 -12.30 0.11
CA SER A 206 8.48 -12.90 -0.02
C SER A 206 8.34 -14.00 1.00
N GLU A 207 7.32 -13.90 1.85
CA GLU A 207 7.11 -14.80 2.99
C GLU A 207 5.66 -15.20 3.15
N THR A 208 5.42 -16.40 3.70
CA THR A 208 4.05 -16.88 3.92
C THR A 208 3.40 -16.19 5.13
N LEU A 209 2.16 -15.75 4.98
CA LEU A 209 1.34 -15.29 6.09
C LEU A 209 -0.14 -15.60 5.84
N ASP A 210 -0.64 -16.68 6.45
CA ASP A 210 -2.08 -16.94 6.54
C ASP A 210 -2.66 -16.23 7.77
N TRP A 211 -3.56 -15.27 7.54
CA TRP A 211 -4.15 -14.48 8.61
C TRP A 211 -5.05 -15.30 9.53
N THR A 212 -5.72 -16.33 8.99
CA THR A 212 -6.63 -17.20 9.74
C THR A 212 -5.85 -18.13 10.66
N ASP A 213 -4.77 -18.73 10.15
CA ASP A 213 -3.84 -19.51 10.96
C ASP A 213 -3.21 -18.62 12.03
N PHE A 214 -2.74 -17.42 11.66
CA PHE A 214 -2.19 -16.46 12.62
C PHE A 214 -3.18 -16.15 13.76
N GLN A 215 -4.44 -15.87 13.43
CA GLN A 215 -5.48 -15.58 14.42
C GLN A 215 -5.74 -16.78 15.34
N SER A 216 -5.67 -18.00 14.82
CA SER A 216 -5.91 -19.23 15.60
C SER A 216 -4.80 -19.51 16.64
N LEU A 217 -3.60 -18.98 16.43
CA LEU A 217 -2.46 -19.18 17.33
C LEU A 217 -2.61 -18.36 18.61
N SER A 218 -2.15 -18.93 19.73
CA SER A 218 -2.00 -18.19 21.00
C SER A 218 -0.87 -17.16 20.91
N SER A 219 -0.86 -16.15 21.79
CA SER A 219 0.18 -15.11 21.79
C SER A 219 1.61 -15.68 21.85
N ASN A 220 1.83 -16.71 22.68
CA ASN A 220 3.13 -17.38 22.79
C ASN A 220 3.50 -18.14 21.50
N ALA A 221 2.53 -18.78 20.85
CA ALA A 221 2.75 -19.48 19.60
C ALA A 221 3.03 -18.49 18.44
N ARG A 222 2.36 -17.34 18.42
CA ARG A 222 2.63 -16.25 17.47
C ARG A 222 4.03 -15.71 17.65
N LEU A 223 4.44 -15.42 18.90
CA LEU A 223 5.81 -15.01 19.19
C LEU A 223 6.79 -16.08 18.69
N LYS A 224 6.58 -17.36 18.96
CA LYS A 224 7.50 -18.40 18.48
C LYS A 224 7.55 -18.50 16.95
N ALA A 225 6.39 -18.45 16.28
CA ALA A 225 6.30 -18.65 14.83
C ALA A 225 6.80 -17.45 14.02
N TYR A 226 6.57 -16.23 14.53
CA TYR A 226 6.82 -15.01 13.78
C TYR A 226 7.91 -14.12 14.39
N LYS A 227 8.39 -14.35 15.62
CA LYS A 227 9.48 -13.52 16.18
C LYS A 227 10.81 -13.80 15.49
N ASP A 228 11.17 -15.06 15.26
CA ASP A 228 12.51 -15.39 14.73
C ASP A 228 12.65 -15.07 13.23
N VAL A 229 11.62 -15.36 12.43
CA VAL A 229 11.58 -15.03 11.00
C VAL A 229 11.59 -13.51 10.81
N TRP A 230 10.76 -12.79 11.57
CA TRP A 230 10.55 -11.36 11.33
C TRP A 230 11.57 -10.47 12.03
N ILE A 231 12.23 -10.90 13.10
CA ILE A 231 13.38 -10.17 13.67
C ILE A 231 14.58 -10.27 12.73
N GLN A 232 14.85 -11.45 12.15
CA GLN A 232 15.92 -11.59 11.16
C GLN A 232 15.62 -10.74 9.93
N ASP A 233 14.36 -10.71 9.53
CA ASP A 233 13.96 -9.97 8.35
C ASP A 233 13.64 -8.50 8.59
N PHE A 234 13.42 -8.04 9.82
CA PHE A 234 13.27 -6.62 10.14
C PHE A 234 14.17 -6.22 11.33
N PRO A 235 15.50 -6.28 11.16
CA PRO A 235 16.45 -6.25 12.26
C PRO A 235 16.52 -4.92 13.04
N ASP A 236 16.02 -3.83 12.45
CA ASP A 236 16.26 -2.48 12.98
C ASP A 236 15.08 -1.83 13.71
N SER A 237 13.84 -2.34 13.55
CA SER A 237 12.63 -1.72 14.15
C SER A 237 11.28 -2.37 13.76
N GLY A 238 11.23 -3.49 13.03
CA GLY A 238 9.96 -3.92 12.41
C GLY A 238 9.55 -3.03 11.21
N PRO A 239 8.35 -3.23 10.64
CA PRO A 239 7.88 -2.44 9.50
C PRO A 239 7.54 -1.00 9.91
N ARG A 240 7.89 -0.04 9.06
CA ARG A 240 7.48 1.36 9.19
C ARG A 240 6.14 1.64 8.53
N ILE A 241 5.86 0.91 7.47
CA ILE A 241 4.64 1.01 6.66
C ILE A 241 4.10 -0.41 6.47
N ILE A 242 2.81 -0.58 6.71
CA ILE A 242 2.05 -1.77 6.37
C ILE A 242 1.12 -1.39 5.22
N LEU A 243 1.17 -2.14 4.13
CA LEU A 243 0.31 -1.97 2.97
C LEU A 243 -0.75 -3.07 2.96
N VAL A 244 -2.01 -2.68 2.78
CA VAL A 244 -3.15 -3.57 2.64
C VAL A 244 -3.92 -3.11 1.41
N VAL A 245 -3.73 -3.79 0.28
CA VAL A 245 -4.24 -3.31 -1.02
C VAL A 245 -5.22 -4.34 -1.59
N ASP A 246 -6.49 -3.96 -1.66
CA ASP A 246 -7.63 -4.75 -2.13
C ASP A 246 -7.88 -6.05 -1.33
N CYS A 247 -7.54 -6.05 -0.04
CA CYS A 247 -7.72 -7.21 0.85
C CYS A 247 -9.10 -7.27 1.52
N VAL A 248 -9.95 -6.25 1.36
CA VAL A 248 -11.25 -6.12 2.03
C VAL A 248 -12.38 -6.51 1.07
N TYR A 249 -12.56 -7.82 0.88
CA TYR A 249 -13.57 -8.36 -0.05
C TYR A 249 -14.42 -9.49 0.55
N ASN A 250 -13.95 -10.12 1.64
CA ASN A 250 -14.66 -11.20 2.32
C ASN A 250 -14.81 -10.88 3.81
N PRO A 251 -16.04 -10.72 4.33
CA PRO A 251 -16.31 -10.45 5.74
C PRO A 251 -15.61 -11.40 6.72
N SER A 252 -15.47 -12.68 6.37
CA SER A 252 -14.84 -13.66 7.27
C SER A 252 -13.34 -13.42 7.48
N LEU A 253 -12.71 -12.64 6.60
CA LEU A 253 -11.28 -12.31 6.68
C LEU A 253 -11.01 -11.01 7.45
N ILE A 254 -12.04 -10.22 7.79
CA ILE A 254 -11.86 -8.94 8.50
C ILE A 254 -11.25 -9.17 9.90
N PRO A 255 -11.78 -10.04 10.78
CA PRO A 255 -11.16 -10.29 12.08
C PRO A 255 -9.69 -10.79 12.01
N PRO A 256 -9.33 -11.79 11.18
CA PRO A 256 -7.94 -12.23 11.08
C PRO A 256 -7.02 -11.17 10.45
N LEU A 257 -7.49 -10.40 9.46
CA LEU A 257 -6.72 -9.28 8.89
C LEU A 257 -6.41 -8.21 9.95
N LEU A 258 -7.40 -7.79 10.74
CA LEU A 258 -7.17 -6.85 11.84
C LEU A 258 -6.25 -7.44 12.92
N SER A 259 -6.27 -8.75 13.14
CA SER A 259 -5.34 -9.41 14.07
C SER A 259 -3.89 -9.28 13.62
N VAL A 260 -3.57 -9.47 12.32
CA VAL A 260 -2.21 -9.27 11.81
C VAL A 260 -1.83 -7.78 11.78
N ILE A 261 -2.72 -6.89 11.36
CA ILE A 261 -2.49 -5.44 11.38
C ILE A 261 -2.11 -4.97 12.79
N ASN A 262 -2.89 -5.35 13.80
CA ASN A 262 -2.62 -4.96 15.19
C ASN A 262 -1.29 -5.53 15.72
N HIS A 263 -0.93 -6.76 15.33
CA HIS A 263 0.32 -7.38 15.77
C HIS A 263 1.55 -6.68 15.17
N PHE A 264 1.55 -6.47 13.85
CA PHE A 264 2.72 -5.95 13.15
C PHE A 264 2.86 -4.42 13.23
N ALA A 265 1.78 -3.69 13.55
CA ALA A 265 1.84 -2.24 13.69
C ALA A 265 2.43 -1.76 15.01
N SER A 266 2.47 -2.62 16.04
CA SER A 266 3.05 -2.32 17.35
C SER A 266 4.02 -3.43 17.76
N PRO A 267 5.23 -3.48 17.20
CA PRO A 267 6.25 -4.39 17.72
C PRO A 267 6.52 -4.05 19.19
N GLU A 268 6.47 -5.04 20.09
CA GLU A 268 6.69 -4.87 21.55
C GLU A 268 8.05 -4.21 21.90
N THR A 269 8.97 -4.16 20.92
CA THR A 269 10.35 -3.71 21.08
C THR A 269 10.66 -2.37 20.42
N ASP A 270 9.72 -1.74 19.69
CA ASP A 270 9.96 -0.48 18.98
C ASP A 270 9.18 0.69 19.59
N GLU A 271 9.87 1.81 19.83
CA GLU A 271 9.24 3.08 20.19
C GLU A 271 8.39 3.63 19.04
N LYS A 272 8.65 3.20 17.81
CA LYS A 272 7.98 3.73 16.61
C LYS A 272 6.93 2.75 16.09
N LYS A 273 5.67 3.17 16.11
CA LYS A 273 4.56 2.37 15.55
C LYS A 273 4.48 2.45 14.03
N ALA A 274 4.08 1.39 13.35
CA ALA A 274 3.92 1.41 11.89
C ALA A 274 2.71 2.27 11.47
N LEU A 275 2.81 2.89 10.29
CA LEU A 275 1.65 3.44 9.60
C LEU A 275 1.00 2.33 8.78
N VAL A 276 -0.33 2.24 8.81
CA VAL A 276 -1.08 1.25 8.03
C VAL A 276 -1.82 1.98 6.92
N LEU A 277 -1.49 1.67 5.67
CA LEU A 277 -2.18 2.22 4.51
C LEU A 277 -3.07 1.14 3.90
N VAL A 278 -4.37 1.37 3.93
CA VAL A 278 -5.39 0.48 3.38
C VAL A 278 -5.95 1.13 2.13
N ILE A 279 -5.86 0.43 0.99
CA ILE A 279 -6.45 0.86 -0.28
C ILE A 279 -7.42 -0.21 -0.72
N ILE A 280 -8.65 0.16 -1.02
CA ILE A 280 -9.65 -0.78 -1.54
C ILE A 280 -10.35 -0.19 -2.75
N GLU A 281 -10.83 -1.07 -3.63
CA GLU A 281 -11.82 -0.68 -4.62
C GLU A 281 -13.23 -0.85 -4.03
N LEU A 282 -14.05 0.20 -4.10
CA LEU A 282 -15.42 0.22 -3.57
C LEU A 282 -16.32 -0.68 -4.41
N ARG A 283 -16.69 -1.84 -3.85
CA ARG A 283 -17.50 -2.87 -4.53
C ARG A 283 -18.70 -3.33 -3.71
N ALA A 284 -18.49 -3.48 -2.40
CA ALA A 284 -19.48 -4.04 -1.48
C ALA A 284 -19.56 -3.17 -0.23
N GLU A 285 -20.54 -2.28 -0.20
CA GLU A 285 -20.76 -1.29 0.86
C GLU A 285 -20.76 -1.92 2.26
N GLU A 286 -21.49 -3.02 2.43
CA GLU A 286 -21.55 -3.73 3.72
C GLU A 286 -20.20 -4.27 4.18
N VAL A 287 -19.35 -4.75 3.26
CA VAL A 287 -18.03 -5.29 3.61
C VAL A 287 -17.09 -4.16 4.01
N THR A 288 -17.15 -3.03 3.29
CA THR A 288 -16.40 -1.82 3.59
C THR A 288 -16.81 -1.23 4.93
N ARG A 289 -18.13 -1.07 5.17
CA ARG A 289 -18.69 -0.61 6.45
C ARG A 289 -18.21 -1.50 7.59
N LEU A 290 -18.37 -2.81 7.45
CA LEU A 290 -18.00 -3.79 8.47
C LEU A 290 -16.51 -3.69 8.83
N PHE A 291 -15.63 -3.54 7.83
CA PHE A 291 -14.20 -3.38 8.04
C PHE A 291 -13.87 -2.10 8.82
N LEU A 292 -14.39 -0.95 8.37
CA LEU A 292 -14.16 0.33 9.05
C LEU A 292 -14.69 0.33 10.48
N SER A 293 -15.91 -0.18 10.71
CA SER A 293 -16.46 -0.33 12.07
C SER A 293 -15.53 -1.16 12.95
N HIS A 294 -15.10 -2.34 12.51
CA HIS A 294 -14.21 -3.18 13.32
C HIS A 294 -12.85 -2.52 13.58
N TRP A 295 -12.34 -1.73 12.63
CA TRP A 295 -11.06 -1.05 12.79
C TRP A 295 -11.17 0.11 13.81
N ILE A 296 -12.20 0.96 13.69
CA ILE A 296 -12.47 2.08 14.60
C ILE A 296 -12.86 1.59 16.00
N ASP A 297 -13.78 0.64 16.10
CA ASP A 297 -14.32 0.11 17.37
C ASP A 297 -13.26 -0.55 18.24
N SER A 298 -12.11 -0.91 17.66
CA SER A 298 -10.97 -1.39 18.43
C SER A 298 -10.42 -0.35 19.42
N GLY A 299 -10.71 0.95 19.19
CA GLY A 299 -10.33 2.08 20.06
C GLY A 299 -8.83 2.36 20.10
N LYS A 300 -8.04 1.75 19.21
CA LYS A 300 -6.58 1.84 19.18
C LYS A 300 -6.05 2.68 18.03
N TRP A 301 -6.92 3.09 17.11
CA TRP A 301 -6.52 3.66 15.83
C TRP A 301 -7.11 5.04 15.64
N GLU A 302 -6.26 5.95 15.20
CA GLU A 302 -6.61 7.18 14.53
C GLU A 302 -6.58 6.89 13.04
N ILE A 303 -7.73 7.05 12.37
CA ILE A 303 -7.89 6.71 10.95
C ILE A 303 -8.17 7.98 10.16
N TRP A 304 -7.45 8.16 9.07
CA TRP A 304 -7.58 9.28 8.14
C TRP A 304 -7.98 8.78 6.77
N SER A 305 -9.02 9.35 6.17
CA SER A 305 -9.37 9.12 4.78
C SER A 305 -8.53 10.05 3.89
N LEU A 306 -8.01 9.52 2.77
CA LEU A 306 -7.15 10.23 1.84
C LEU A 306 -7.77 10.23 0.43
N ARG A 307 -8.14 11.40 -0.07
CA ARG A 307 -8.68 11.60 -1.42
C ARG A 307 -7.55 11.77 -2.43
N VAL A 308 -6.85 10.68 -2.70
CA VAL A 308 -5.65 10.63 -3.58
C VAL A 308 -5.81 9.72 -4.80
N LEU A 309 -6.90 8.96 -4.87
CA LEU A 309 -7.29 8.15 -6.02
C LEU A 309 -8.66 8.59 -6.55
N ASP A 310 -9.08 8.07 -7.70
CA ASP A 310 -10.43 8.30 -8.24
C ASP A 310 -11.51 7.70 -7.33
N ALA A 311 -12.75 8.19 -7.47
CA ALA A 311 -13.87 7.90 -6.56
C ALA A 311 -14.26 6.41 -6.44
N ARG A 312 -13.68 5.53 -7.27
CA ARG A 312 -13.83 4.08 -7.15
C ARG A 312 -12.99 3.48 -6.04
N PHE A 313 -12.06 4.23 -5.47
CA PHE A 313 -11.15 3.74 -4.44
C PHE A 313 -11.33 4.51 -3.15
N ALA A 314 -11.23 3.79 -2.04
CA ALA A 314 -11.02 4.39 -0.74
C ALA A 314 -9.57 4.14 -0.30
N VAL A 315 -8.96 5.15 0.31
CA VAL A 315 -7.61 5.09 0.85
C VAL A 315 -7.67 5.58 2.28
N TRP A 316 -7.30 4.73 3.23
CA TRP A 316 -7.23 5.09 4.64
C TRP A 316 -5.82 4.91 5.18
N LEU A 317 -5.39 5.87 5.99
CA LEU A 317 -4.18 5.84 6.78
C LEU A 317 -4.54 5.65 8.26
N GLY A 318 -4.16 4.50 8.80
CA GLY A 318 -4.28 4.20 10.22
C GLY A 318 -2.97 4.46 10.97
N ARG A 319 -3.09 5.15 12.10
CA ARG A 319 -2.04 5.37 13.10
C ARG A 319 -2.51 4.84 14.44
N LEU A 320 -1.67 4.08 15.13
CA LEU A 320 -1.99 3.64 16.48
C LEU A 320 -1.92 4.80 17.48
N THR A 321 -3.01 5.07 18.18
CA THR A 321 -3.05 5.97 19.34
C THR A 321 -2.30 5.30 20.50
N SER A 322 -1.30 5.97 21.08
CA SER A 322 -0.51 5.64 22.30
C SER A 322 -0.56 4.22 22.87
#